data_AF-A0A517TS69-F1
#
_entry.id   AF-A0A517TS69-F1
#
_cell.length_a   1.000
_cell.length_b   1.000
_cell.length_c   1.000
_cell.angle_alpha   90.00
_cell.angle_beta   90.00
_cell.angle_gamma   90.00
#
_symmetry.space_group_name_H-M   'P 1'
#
loop_
_entity.id
_entity.type
_entity.pdbx_description
1 polymer ?
#
loop_
_entity_poly.entity_id
_entity_poly.type
_entity_poly.pdbx_seq_one_letter_code
_entity_poly.pdbx_strand_id
1 'polypeptide(L)'
;MEASADSDIPAGVPESKRWLFEGEAPPLPRGIWGRWPALTFVLPFVVYMLVGMFEPGPPKTFQPAKPGETPKVGKLGHPIGIVGEDGLRRDADGHVIDAETELDENGYIQMPYAYYPRVYTIKIIATVVAMILVIPGYLSFPLRLNWIGIAVGVVGVALWIGICKLGLEQRLLVPLGLGSLVDMGARTGFNPLEQLKENPSWAYQFLAIRLLGLAIIVPIIEEFFLRGFLIRFVMDIDWFKIPFGRVDKLGLITSVAFPMLMHPGELFAAFVWFSLVTWLMIRTKNIWDCVAAHAVTNGLLGAWVIWSGDWWLM
;
A
#
# COMPACT_ATOMS: atom_id res chain seq x y z
N MET A 1 15.21 -48.80 11.71
CA MET A 1 16.24 -47.87 12.19
C MET A 1 16.05 -46.61 11.38
N GLU A 2 15.14 -45.74 11.84
CA GLU A 2 14.87 -44.46 11.18
C GLU A 2 16.11 -43.58 11.30
N ALA A 3 16.58 -43.09 10.17
CA ALA A 3 17.62 -42.07 10.13
C ALA A 3 17.05 -40.81 10.78
N SER A 4 17.59 -40.41 11.93
CA SER A 4 17.34 -39.08 12.48
C SER A 4 17.81 -38.07 11.44
N ALA A 5 16.87 -37.33 10.87
CA ALA A 5 17.20 -36.12 10.14
C ALA A 5 17.96 -35.21 11.12
N ASP A 6 19.26 -35.03 10.88
CA ASP A 6 20.07 -34.04 11.58
C ASP A 6 19.33 -32.70 11.47
N SER A 7 18.85 -32.22 12.61
CA SER A 7 18.14 -30.95 12.67
C SER A 7 19.16 -29.84 12.42
N ASP A 8 19.05 -29.14 11.29
CA ASP A 8 19.81 -27.93 10.90
C ASP A 8 19.58 -26.73 11.86
N ILE A 9 19.16 -26.98 13.10
CA ILE A 9 18.88 -25.97 14.12
C ILE A 9 20.21 -25.54 14.73
N PRO A 10 20.62 -24.27 14.61
CA PRO A 10 21.83 -23.77 15.24
C PRO A 10 21.82 -24.03 16.75
N ALA A 11 22.95 -24.47 17.30
CA ALA A 11 23.08 -24.70 18.74
C ALA A 11 22.76 -23.42 19.54
N GLY A 12 21.93 -23.55 20.58
CA GLY A 12 21.55 -22.43 21.47
C GLY A 12 20.25 -21.70 21.09
N VAL A 13 19.51 -22.15 20.06
CA VAL A 13 18.17 -21.62 19.77
C VAL A 13 17.18 -22.05 20.87
N PRO A 14 16.50 -21.10 21.57
CA PRO A 14 15.48 -21.44 22.56
C PRO A 14 14.34 -22.26 21.94
N GLU A 15 13.75 -23.17 22.71
CA GLU A 15 12.65 -24.04 22.26
C GLU A 15 11.48 -23.24 21.65
N SER A 16 11.15 -22.08 22.24
CA SER A 16 10.15 -21.15 21.72
C SER A 16 10.44 -20.57 20.32
N LYS A 17 11.64 -20.79 19.78
CA LYS A 17 12.10 -20.31 18.46
C LYS A 17 12.47 -21.46 17.51
N ARG A 18 12.28 -22.72 17.89
CA ARG A 18 12.66 -23.87 17.04
C ARG A 18 11.81 -24.03 15.78
N TRP A 19 10.53 -23.65 15.85
CA TRP A 19 9.60 -23.62 14.71
C TRP A 19 10.14 -22.92 13.45
N LEU A 20 11.06 -21.95 13.62
CA LEU A 20 11.73 -21.24 12.51
C LEU A 20 12.55 -22.15 11.59
N PHE A 21 13.01 -23.28 12.11
CA PHE A 21 13.91 -24.21 11.44
C PHE A 21 13.21 -25.53 11.14
N GLU A 22 12.27 -25.93 11.99
CA GLU A 22 11.50 -27.17 11.86
C GLU A 22 10.37 -27.04 10.82
N GLY A 23 10.11 -25.83 10.32
CA GLY A 23 9.01 -25.58 9.38
C GLY A 23 7.65 -25.75 10.04
N GLU A 24 7.58 -25.56 11.35
CA GLU A 24 6.35 -25.50 12.11
C GLU A 24 5.79 -24.07 12.14
N ALA A 25 4.57 -23.94 12.62
CA ALA A 25 3.92 -22.64 12.70
C ALA A 25 4.47 -21.78 13.86
N PRO A 26 4.46 -20.44 13.75
CA PRO A 26 4.85 -19.58 14.85
C PRO A 26 3.97 -19.83 16.09
N PRO A 27 4.54 -19.97 17.30
CA PRO A 27 3.78 -20.04 18.52
C PRO A 27 3.09 -18.69 18.75
N LEU A 28 1.85 -18.75 19.21
CA LEU A 28 1.09 -17.55 19.48
C LEU A 28 1.67 -16.77 20.68
N PRO A 29 1.68 -15.42 20.64
CA PRO A 29 2.18 -14.63 21.77
C PRO A 29 1.29 -14.83 23.00
N ARG A 30 1.83 -14.63 24.21
CA ARG A 30 1.05 -14.79 25.46
C ARG A 30 -0.01 -13.68 25.61
N GLY A 31 -1.05 -13.96 26.40
CA GLY A 31 -2.08 -12.98 26.76
C GLY A 31 -3.13 -12.77 25.67
N ILE A 32 -3.64 -11.54 25.56
CA ILE A 32 -4.72 -11.19 24.60
C ILE A 32 -4.32 -11.47 23.14
N TRP A 33 -3.03 -11.38 22.83
CA TRP A 33 -2.46 -11.61 21.50
C TRP A 33 -2.54 -13.07 21.07
N GLY A 34 -2.48 -14.02 22.02
CA GLY A 34 -2.67 -15.44 21.73
C GLY A 34 -4.15 -15.84 21.65
N ARG A 35 -5.03 -15.07 22.30
CA ARG A 35 -6.49 -15.25 22.19
C ARG A 35 -7.02 -14.75 20.85
N TRP A 36 -6.43 -13.67 20.32
CA TRP A 36 -6.81 -13.05 19.05
C TRP A 36 -5.57 -12.83 18.17
N PRO A 37 -4.98 -13.90 17.62
CA PRO A 37 -3.71 -13.82 16.90
C PRO A 37 -3.75 -12.89 15.68
N ALA A 38 -4.91 -12.74 15.06
CA ALA A 38 -5.09 -11.86 13.90
C ALA A 38 -4.83 -10.37 14.21
N LEU A 39 -5.01 -9.91 15.47
CA LEU A 39 -4.82 -8.50 15.83
C LEU A 39 -3.44 -7.99 15.46
N THR A 40 -2.40 -8.81 15.64
CA THR A 40 -1.00 -8.45 15.32
C THR A 40 -0.82 -8.07 13.86
N PHE A 41 -1.57 -8.71 12.96
CA PHE A 41 -1.40 -8.59 11.51
C PHE A 41 -2.41 -7.65 10.88
N VAL A 42 -3.61 -7.55 11.47
CA VAL A 42 -4.74 -6.83 10.89
C VAL A 42 -4.88 -5.41 11.46
N LEU A 43 -4.66 -5.21 12.77
CA LEU A 43 -4.98 -3.93 13.41
C LEU A 43 -4.19 -2.75 12.80
N PRO A 44 -2.86 -2.79 12.65
CA PRO A 44 -2.12 -1.66 12.08
C PRO A 44 -2.50 -1.37 10.63
N PHE A 45 -2.73 -2.41 9.83
CA PHE A 45 -3.15 -2.29 8.43
C PHE A 45 -4.55 -1.67 8.31
N VAL A 46 -5.51 -2.14 9.11
CA VAL A 46 -6.87 -1.57 9.12
C VAL A 46 -6.86 -0.13 9.60
N VAL A 47 -6.08 0.21 10.63
CA VAL A 47 -5.94 1.61 11.07
C VAL A 47 -5.36 2.49 9.95
N TYR A 48 -4.32 2.02 9.26
CA TYR A 48 -3.74 2.72 8.11
C TYR A 48 -4.79 2.97 7.01
N MET A 49 -5.57 1.95 6.65
CA MET A 49 -6.61 2.05 5.63
C MET A 49 -7.75 2.98 6.06
N LEU A 50 -8.29 2.82 7.28
CA LEU A 50 -9.42 3.60 7.77
C LEU A 50 -9.10 5.09 7.90
N VAL A 51 -7.91 5.43 8.41
CA VAL A 51 -7.52 6.85 8.49
C VAL A 51 -7.20 7.40 7.08
N GLY A 52 -6.63 6.56 6.20
CA GLY A 52 -6.37 6.91 4.81
C GLY A 52 -7.61 7.25 3.98
N MET A 53 -8.79 6.73 4.35
CA MET A 53 -10.07 7.08 3.69
C MET A 53 -10.43 8.57 3.81
N PHE A 54 -9.83 9.29 4.75
CA PHE A 54 -10.05 10.72 4.95
C PHE A 54 -9.02 11.60 4.23
N GLU A 55 -8.08 11.02 3.48
CA GLU A 55 -7.10 11.79 2.73
C GLU A 55 -7.77 12.56 1.60
N PRO A 56 -7.63 13.90 1.55
CA PRO A 56 -8.17 14.65 0.44
C PRO A 56 -7.41 14.35 -0.84
N GLY A 57 -8.16 14.10 -1.90
CA GLY A 57 -7.61 13.91 -3.25
C GLY A 57 -7.22 15.25 -3.90
N PRO A 58 -6.45 15.22 -4.99
CA PRO A 58 -6.21 16.40 -5.81
C PRO A 58 -7.55 17.02 -6.27
N PRO A 59 -7.73 18.34 -6.21
CA PRO A 59 -8.96 18.97 -6.66
C PRO A 59 -9.17 18.73 -8.15
N LYS A 60 -10.40 18.41 -8.54
CA LYS A 60 -10.76 18.23 -9.95
C LYS A 60 -11.42 19.49 -10.49
N THR A 61 -10.78 20.05 -11.51
CA THR A 61 -11.34 21.16 -12.30
C THR A 61 -12.25 20.60 -13.37
N PHE A 62 -13.53 20.95 -13.31
CA PHE A 62 -14.50 20.60 -14.34
C PHE A 62 -14.42 21.64 -15.46
N GLN A 63 -14.51 21.16 -16.71
CA GLN A 63 -14.52 22.02 -17.90
C GLN A 63 -15.87 21.87 -18.62
N PRO A 64 -16.32 22.90 -19.35
CA PRO A 64 -17.45 22.78 -20.26
C PRO A 64 -17.23 21.62 -21.24
N ALA A 65 -18.28 20.86 -21.53
CA ALA A 65 -18.21 19.78 -22.50
C ALA A 65 -17.81 20.30 -23.88
N LYS A 66 -16.97 19.53 -24.58
CA LYS A 66 -16.65 19.85 -25.98
C LYS A 66 -17.86 19.58 -26.88
N PRO A 67 -17.94 20.21 -28.07
CA PRO A 67 -19.02 19.92 -29.02
C PRO A 67 -19.11 18.43 -29.35
N GLY A 68 -20.24 17.80 -29.04
CA GLY A 68 -20.49 16.37 -29.24
C GLY A 68 -20.26 15.48 -28.02
N GLU A 69 -19.75 16.01 -26.91
CA GLU A 69 -19.68 15.31 -25.62
C GLU A 69 -20.90 15.60 -24.74
N THR A 70 -21.33 14.62 -23.96
CA THR A 70 -22.37 14.81 -22.95
C THR A 70 -21.82 15.57 -21.74
N PRO A 71 -22.43 16.70 -21.33
CA PRO A 71 -22.00 17.42 -20.14
C PRO A 71 -22.16 16.57 -18.88
N LYS A 72 -21.16 16.62 -17.99
CA LYS A 72 -21.31 16.10 -16.63
C LYS A 72 -22.27 17.01 -15.86
N VAL A 73 -23.47 16.51 -15.61
CA VAL A 73 -24.52 17.19 -14.86
C VAL A 73 -24.73 16.52 -13.51
N GLY A 74 -25.02 17.32 -12.50
CA GLY A 74 -25.38 16.87 -11.16
C GLY A 74 -26.80 16.31 -11.11
N LYS A 75 -27.24 15.89 -9.92
CA LYS A 75 -28.55 15.28 -9.69
C LYS A 75 -29.73 16.16 -10.12
N LEU A 76 -29.55 17.48 -10.04
CA LEU A 76 -30.56 18.47 -10.44
C LEU A 76 -30.44 18.93 -11.90
N GLY A 77 -29.58 18.28 -12.70
CA GLY A 77 -29.41 18.60 -14.13
C GLY A 77 -28.53 19.82 -14.42
N HIS A 78 -28.02 20.50 -13.39
CA HIS A 78 -27.07 21.60 -13.54
C HIS A 78 -25.65 21.10 -13.84
N PRO A 79 -24.83 21.85 -14.59
CA PRO A 79 -23.43 21.53 -14.78
C PRO A 79 -22.65 21.50 -13.46
N ILE A 80 -21.80 20.49 -13.29
CA ILE A 80 -20.98 20.30 -12.08
C ILE A 80 -19.73 21.18 -12.16
N GLY A 81 -19.43 21.92 -11.09
CA GLY A 81 -18.14 22.58 -10.88
C GLY A 81 -17.81 23.74 -11.81
N ILE A 82 -18.68 24.04 -12.79
CA ILE A 82 -18.59 25.19 -13.70
C ILE A 82 -19.73 26.17 -13.42
N VAL A 83 -19.53 27.42 -13.81
CA VAL A 83 -20.54 28.48 -13.66
C VAL A 83 -21.66 28.23 -14.67
N GLY A 84 -22.89 28.08 -14.17
CA GLY A 84 -24.08 27.91 -15.00
C GLY A 84 -24.50 29.19 -15.71
N GLU A 85 -25.54 29.10 -16.56
CA GLU A 85 -26.14 30.27 -17.22
C GLU A 85 -26.67 31.31 -16.22
N ASP A 86 -27.02 30.87 -15.02
CA ASP A 86 -27.48 31.70 -13.90
C ASP A 86 -26.33 32.37 -13.14
N GLY A 87 -25.08 32.20 -13.57
CA GLY A 87 -23.90 32.77 -12.93
C GLY A 87 -23.48 32.07 -11.64
N LEU A 88 -24.07 30.91 -11.32
CA LEU A 88 -23.82 30.19 -10.07
C LEU A 88 -23.06 28.88 -10.33
N ARG A 89 -22.05 28.58 -9.50
CA ARG A 89 -21.28 27.33 -9.52
C ARG A 89 -21.90 26.34 -8.54
N ARG A 90 -22.01 25.06 -8.91
CA ARG A 90 -22.65 24.03 -8.09
C ARG A 90 -21.85 22.73 -7.97
N ASP A 91 -22.07 22.01 -6.88
CA ASP A 91 -21.59 20.63 -6.70
C ASP A 91 -22.53 19.61 -7.39
N ALA A 92 -22.21 18.32 -7.26
CA ALA A 92 -22.98 17.22 -7.83
C ALA A 92 -24.40 17.07 -7.24
N ASP A 93 -24.64 17.55 -6.01
CA ASP A 93 -25.96 17.58 -5.38
C ASP A 93 -26.78 18.82 -5.77
N GLY A 94 -26.13 19.84 -6.34
CA GLY A 94 -26.73 21.09 -6.78
C GLY A 94 -26.67 22.21 -5.74
N HIS A 95 -25.89 22.06 -4.67
CA HIS A 95 -25.60 23.13 -3.73
C HIS A 95 -24.75 24.21 -4.42
N VAL A 96 -25.07 25.48 -4.17
CA VAL A 96 -24.26 26.60 -4.64
C VAL A 96 -22.97 26.65 -3.83
N ILE A 97 -21.83 26.68 -4.53
CA ILE A 97 -20.50 26.66 -3.94
C ILE A 97 -19.70 27.89 -4.36
N ASP A 98 -18.75 28.31 -3.52
CA ASP A 98 -17.82 29.40 -3.84
C ASP A 98 -16.77 28.97 -4.89
N ALA A 99 -15.88 29.88 -5.26
CA ALA A 99 -14.86 29.62 -6.27
C ALA A 99 -13.71 28.75 -5.71
N GLU A 100 -13.48 28.83 -4.40
CA GLU A 100 -12.41 28.18 -3.66
C GLU A 100 -12.75 26.74 -3.28
N THR A 101 -14.03 26.35 -3.31
CA THR A 101 -14.49 25.01 -2.97
C THR A 101 -13.91 23.99 -3.94
N GLU A 102 -13.20 23.04 -3.37
CA GLU A 102 -12.60 21.92 -4.08
C GLU A 102 -13.61 20.79 -4.23
N LEU A 103 -13.64 20.19 -5.42
CA LEU A 103 -14.51 19.07 -5.77
C LEU A 103 -13.69 17.81 -6.06
N ASP A 104 -14.24 16.67 -5.68
CA ASP A 104 -13.70 15.36 -6.03
C ASP A 104 -13.98 14.97 -7.50
N GLU A 105 -13.59 13.76 -7.89
CA GLU A 105 -13.81 13.21 -9.24
C GLU A 105 -15.28 13.08 -9.66
N ASN A 106 -16.17 12.97 -8.67
CA ASN A 106 -17.61 12.81 -8.86
C ASN A 106 -18.34 14.15 -8.76
N GLY A 107 -17.66 15.22 -8.38
CA GLY A 107 -18.21 16.57 -8.25
C GLY A 107 -18.76 16.88 -6.87
N TYR A 108 -18.50 16.07 -5.85
CA TYR A 108 -18.88 16.36 -4.47
C TYR A 108 -17.83 17.23 -3.79
N ILE A 109 -18.28 18.01 -2.80
CA ILE A 109 -17.40 18.83 -1.97
C ILE A 109 -16.44 17.91 -1.21
N GLN A 110 -15.15 18.21 -1.30
CA GLN A 110 -14.11 17.49 -0.57
C GLN A 110 -13.38 18.39 0.43
N MET A 111 -12.67 17.77 1.36
CA MET A 111 -11.73 18.50 2.22
C MET A 111 -10.64 19.14 1.35
N PRO A 112 -10.23 20.40 1.61
CA PRO A 112 -9.21 21.04 0.80
C PRO A 112 -7.89 20.27 0.79
N TYR A 113 -7.25 20.21 -0.38
CA TYR A 113 -6.03 19.43 -0.59
C TYR A 113 -4.85 19.91 0.28
N ALA A 114 -4.87 21.18 0.70
CA ALA A 114 -3.92 21.72 1.67
C ALA A 114 -3.90 20.97 3.02
N TYR A 115 -4.96 20.25 3.38
CA TYR A 115 -5.01 19.42 4.58
C TYR A 115 -4.36 18.04 4.42
N TYR A 116 -4.05 17.62 3.19
CA TYR A 116 -3.46 16.32 2.89
C TYR A 116 -2.23 15.99 3.78
N PRO A 117 -1.23 16.89 3.94
CA PRO A 117 -0.07 16.61 4.80
C PRO A 117 -0.42 16.33 6.26
N ARG A 118 -1.45 17.01 6.80
CA ARG A 118 -1.88 16.84 8.20
C ARG A 118 -2.62 15.52 8.38
N VAL A 119 -3.54 15.20 7.48
CA VAL A 119 -4.30 13.94 7.52
C VAL A 119 -3.35 12.74 7.37
N TYR A 120 -2.42 12.80 6.42
CA TYR A 120 -1.42 11.76 6.24
C TYR A 120 -0.52 11.62 7.48
N THR A 121 -0.12 12.72 8.11
CA THR A 121 0.66 12.68 9.36
C THR A 121 -0.11 12.00 10.49
N ILE A 122 -1.40 12.31 10.64
CA ILE A 122 -2.29 11.66 11.60
C ILE A 122 -2.41 10.16 11.30
N LYS A 123 -2.56 9.78 10.02
CA LYS A 123 -2.55 8.38 9.58
C LYS A 123 -1.30 7.66 10.07
N ILE A 124 -0.11 8.20 9.78
CA ILE A 124 1.15 7.57 10.20
C ILE A 124 1.25 7.46 11.73
N ILE A 125 0.87 8.51 12.47
CA ILE A 125 0.86 8.46 13.95
C ILE A 125 -0.09 7.38 14.45
N ALA A 126 -1.33 7.33 13.96
CA ALA A 126 -2.32 6.35 14.35
C ALA A 126 -1.85 4.91 14.04
N THR A 127 -1.26 4.69 12.87
CA THR A 127 -0.66 3.41 12.49
C THR A 127 0.50 3.03 13.40
N VAL A 128 1.39 3.96 13.73
CA VAL A 128 2.50 3.70 14.68
C VAL A 128 1.96 3.36 16.07
N VAL A 129 0.93 4.05 16.56
CA VAL A 129 0.27 3.69 17.83
C VAL A 129 -0.30 2.26 17.75
N ALA A 130 -0.97 1.91 16.66
CA ALA A 130 -1.48 0.56 16.45
C ALA A 130 -0.35 -0.49 16.40
N MET A 131 0.78 -0.19 15.75
CA MET A 131 1.97 -1.03 15.75
C MET A 131 2.54 -1.21 17.15
N ILE A 132 2.62 -0.14 17.94
CA ILE A 132 3.12 -0.18 19.33
C ILE A 132 2.27 -1.12 20.19
N LEU A 133 0.93 -1.05 20.04
CA LEU A 133 0.02 -1.94 20.75
C LEU A 133 0.33 -3.41 20.45
N VAL A 134 0.69 -3.75 19.21
CA VAL A 134 0.94 -5.14 18.79
C VAL A 134 2.40 -5.57 18.80
N ILE A 135 3.32 -4.75 19.34
CA ILE A 135 4.76 -5.08 19.43
C ILE A 135 5.04 -6.48 19.98
N PRO A 136 4.35 -6.98 21.04
CA PRO A 136 4.60 -8.32 21.54
C PRO A 136 4.41 -9.41 20.48
N GLY A 137 3.48 -9.20 19.53
CA GLY A 137 3.27 -10.10 18.40
C GLY A 137 4.37 -10.00 17.35
N TYR A 138 4.86 -8.80 17.04
CA TYR A 138 6.01 -8.62 16.15
C TYR A 138 7.29 -9.24 16.71
N LEU A 139 7.52 -9.14 18.02
CA LEU A 139 8.69 -9.71 18.69
C LEU A 139 8.71 -11.24 18.69
N SER A 140 7.58 -11.90 18.40
CA SER A 140 7.55 -13.36 18.16
C SER A 140 8.27 -13.75 16.88
N PHE A 141 8.43 -12.84 15.91
CA PHE A 141 9.17 -13.04 14.67
C PHE A 141 10.60 -12.51 14.84
N PRO A 142 11.63 -13.37 14.92
CA PRO A 142 12.99 -12.89 15.10
C PRO A 142 13.46 -12.15 13.87
N LEU A 143 13.98 -10.95 14.10
CA LEU A 143 14.57 -10.12 13.07
C LEU A 143 15.82 -10.79 12.51
N ARG A 144 15.67 -11.44 11.35
CA ARG A 144 16.74 -12.04 10.56
C ARG A 144 16.69 -11.42 9.19
N LEU A 145 17.82 -10.95 8.70
CA LEU A 145 17.92 -10.33 7.39
C LEU A 145 18.94 -11.10 6.56
N ASN A 146 18.54 -11.48 5.37
CA ASN A 146 19.36 -12.08 4.35
C ASN A 146 19.58 -11.05 3.23
N TRP A 147 20.81 -10.98 2.72
CA TRP A 147 21.15 -10.10 1.60
C TRP A 147 20.29 -10.35 0.36
N ILE A 148 19.74 -11.57 0.19
CA ILE A 148 18.81 -11.90 -0.90
C ILE A 148 17.58 -10.99 -0.85
N GLY A 149 17.04 -10.67 0.33
CA GLY A 149 15.90 -9.74 0.46
C GLY A 149 16.24 -8.34 -0.05
N ILE A 150 17.43 -7.83 0.30
CA ILE A 150 17.93 -6.55 -0.20
C ILE A 150 18.10 -6.58 -1.72
N ALA A 151 18.70 -7.65 -2.26
CA ALA A 151 18.89 -7.81 -3.71
C ALA A 151 17.55 -7.85 -4.46
N VAL A 152 16.55 -8.58 -3.94
CA VAL A 152 15.19 -8.60 -4.50
C VAL A 152 14.57 -7.20 -4.46
N GLY A 153 14.78 -6.42 -3.40
CA GLY A 153 14.30 -5.03 -3.34
C GLY A 153 14.93 -4.13 -4.40
N VAL A 154 16.24 -4.22 -4.62
CA VAL A 154 16.95 -3.44 -5.65
C VAL A 154 16.50 -3.83 -7.06
N VAL A 155 16.39 -5.12 -7.35
CA VAL A 155 15.87 -5.60 -8.64
C VAL A 155 14.40 -5.20 -8.80
N GLY A 156 13.63 -5.31 -7.73
CA GLY A 156 12.20 -4.98 -7.67
C GLY A 156 11.93 -3.54 -8.07
N VAL A 157 12.66 -2.56 -7.53
CA VAL A 157 12.46 -1.15 -7.89
C VAL A 157 12.82 -0.86 -9.35
N ALA A 158 13.89 -1.47 -9.88
CA ALA A 158 14.29 -1.29 -11.26
C ALA A 158 13.22 -1.84 -12.23
N LEU A 159 12.70 -3.03 -11.93
CA LEU A 159 11.60 -3.64 -12.69
C LEU A 159 10.31 -2.83 -12.56
N TRP A 160 9.98 -2.38 -11.36
CA TRP A 160 8.78 -1.58 -11.10
C TRP A 160 8.77 -0.30 -11.94
N ILE A 161 9.82 0.52 -11.80
CA ILE A 161 9.96 1.78 -12.54
C ILE A 161 9.98 1.51 -14.04
N GLY A 162 10.76 0.51 -14.49
CA GLY A 162 10.86 0.14 -15.89
C GLY A 162 9.51 -0.21 -16.50
N ILE A 163 8.74 -1.08 -15.83
CA ILE A 163 7.41 -1.51 -16.30
C ILE A 163 6.42 -0.35 -16.30
N CYS A 164 6.39 0.46 -15.24
CA CYS A 164 5.50 1.62 -15.18
C CYS A 164 5.79 2.62 -16.32
N LYS A 165 7.07 2.85 -16.66
CA LYS A 165 7.44 3.74 -17.77
C LYS A 165 7.14 3.18 -19.16
N LEU A 166 6.91 1.88 -19.31
CA LEU A 166 6.46 1.31 -20.58
C LEU A 166 4.99 1.67 -20.89
N GLY A 167 4.20 2.03 -19.87
CA GLY A 167 2.78 2.36 -20.01
C GLY A 167 1.97 1.20 -20.58
N LEU A 168 2.25 -0.03 -20.13
CA LEU A 168 1.61 -1.25 -20.65
C LEU A 168 0.10 -1.24 -20.40
N GLU A 169 -0.33 -0.70 -19.28
CA GLU A 169 -1.74 -0.53 -18.90
C GLU A 169 -2.47 0.32 -19.96
N GLN A 170 -1.92 1.48 -20.32
CA GLN A 170 -2.49 2.32 -21.37
C GLN A 170 -2.46 1.66 -22.75
N ARG A 171 -1.38 0.94 -23.08
CA ARG A 171 -1.20 0.34 -24.41
C ARG A 171 -2.03 -0.92 -24.63
N LEU A 172 -2.26 -1.71 -23.58
CA LEU A 172 -2.89 -3.03 -23.68
C LEU A 172 -4.32 -3.04 -23.17
N LEU A 173 -4.64 -2.30 -22.10
CA LEU A 173 -5.98 -2.35 -21.47
C LEU A 173 -6.95 -1.36 -22.11
N VAL A 174 -6.50 -0.16 -22.47
CA VAL A 174 -7.37 0.86 -23.10
C VAL A 174 -7.96 0.36 -24.42
N PRO A 175 -7.20 -0.26 -25.36
CA PRO A 175 -7.78 -0.80 -26.58
C PRO A 175 -8.78 -1.94 -26.37
N LEU A 176 -8.72 -2.61 -25.20
CA LEU A 176 -9.65 -3.67 -24.81
C LEU A 176 -10.91 -3.12 -24.12
N GLY A 177 -11.08 -1.80 -24.05
CA GLY A 177 -12.22 -1.16 -23.39
C GLY A 177 -12.10 -1.09 -21.86
N LEU A 178 -10.92 -1.38 -21.31
CA LEU A 178 -10.65 -1.36 -19.86
C LEU A 178 -10.01 -0.06 -19.38
N GLY A 179 -10.24 1.05 -20.11
CA GLY A 179 -9.68 2.37 -19.76
C GLY A 179 -10.09 2.87 -18.37
N SER A 180 -11.32 2.56 -17.94
CA SER A 180 -11.80 2.92 -16.60
C SER A 180 -10.98 2.30 -15.47
N LEU A 181 -10.45 1.09 -15.65
CA LEU A 181 -9.56 0.45 -14.66
C LEU A 181 -8.21 1.17 -14.57
N VAL A 182 -7.70 1.66 -15.69
CA VAL A 182 -6.46 2.44 -15.74
C VAL A 182 -6.66 3.81 -15.08
N ASP A 183 -7.80 4.45 -15.34
CA ASP A 183 -8.15 5.75 -14.75
C ASP A 183 -8.36 5.66 -13.24
N MET A 184 -8.98 4.58 -12.75
CA MET A 184 -9.08 4.28 -11.31
C MET A 184 -7.71 4.20 -10.62
N GLY A 185 -6.68 3.83 -11.37
CA GLY A 185 -5.30 3.74 -10.89
C GLY A 185 -4.45 4.99 -11.10
N ALA A 186 -4.99 6.02 -11.76
CA ALA A 186 -4.23 7.22 -12.08
C ALA A 186 -3.92 8.05 -10.82
N ARG A 187 -2.68 7.94 -10.32
CA ARG A 187 -2.20 8.73 -9.17
C ARG A 187 -1.73 10.10 -9.61
N THR A 188 -2.21 11.15 -8.95
CA THR A 188 -1.58 12.47 -9.01
C THR A 188 -0.47 12.54 -7.97
N GLY A 189 0.77 12.78 -8.38
CA GLY A 189 1.86 12.95 -7.43
C GLY A 189 1.66 14.18 -6.53
N PHE A 190 1.87 14.02 -5.23
CA PHE A 190 1.96 15.15 -4.30
C PHE A 190 3.43 15.50 -4.09
N ASN A 191 3.87 16.66 -4.61
CA ASN A 191 5.21 17.20 -4.35
C ASN A 191 5.17 18.16 -3.14
N PRO A 192 5.67 17.77 -1.96
CA PRO A 192 5.63 18.63 -0.77
C PRO A 192 6.40 19.93 -0.95
N LEU A 193 7.48 19.93 -1.72
CA LEU A 193 8.36 21.08 -1.90
C LEU A 193 7.69 22.18 -2.72
N GLU A 194 6.74 21.81 -3.58
CA GLU A 194 5.94 22.74 -4.38
C GLU A 194 4.68 23.17 -3.63
N GLN A 195 3.94 22.20 -3.09
CA GLN A 195 2.65 22.44 -2.43
C GLN A 195 2.78 23.19 -1.11
N LEU A 196 3.92 23.05 -0.42
CA LEU A 196 4.18 23.69 0.88
C LEU A 196 5.32 24.72 0.78
N LYS A 197 5.52 25.32 -0.40
CA LYS A 197 6.58 26.32 -0.64
C LYS A 197 6.56 27.50 0.34
N GLU A 198 5.38 27.86 0.86
CA GLU A 198 5.20 28.94 1.84
C GLU A 198 5.71 28.58 3.23
N ASN A 199 5.87 27.28 3.52
CA ASN A 199 6.43 26.78 4.76
C ASN A 199 7.46 25.68 4.50
N PRO A 200 8.70 26.05 4.09
CA PRO A 200 9.72 25.07 3.71
C PRO A 200 10.09 24.08 4.82
N SER A 201 10.09 24.52 6.09
CA SER A 201 10.37 23.61 7.21
C SER A 201 9.32 22.52 7.32
N TRP A 202 8.03 22.88 7.17
CA TRP A 202 6.95 21.90 7.13
C TRP A 202 7.03 21.01 5.88
N ALA A 203 7.43 21.55 4.72
CA ALA A 203 7.62 20.77 3.50
C ALA A 203 8.63 19.61 3.69
N TYR A 204 9.80 19.89 4.26
CA TYR A 204 10.83 18.88 4.53
C TYR A 204 10.43 17.91 5.64
N GLN A 205 9.78 18.39 6.70
CA GLN A 205 9.25 17.52 7.76
C GLN A 205 8.22 16.55 7.22
N PHE A 206 7.28 17.05 6.41
CA PHE A 206 6.26 16.21 5.79
C PHE A 206 6.88 15.22 4.80
N LEU A 207 7.86 15.63 3.99
CA LEU A 207 8.59 14.71 3.12
C LEU A 207 9.26 13.59 3.92
N ALA A 208 9.89 13.90 5.06
CA ALA A 208 10.47 12.89 5.94
C ALA A 208 9.41 11.93 6.51
N ILE A 209 8.25 12.45 6.94
CA ILE A 209 7.11 11.63 7.41
C ILE A 209 6.61 10.71 6.29
N ARG A 210 6.49 11.23 5.06
CA ARG A 210 6.05 10.46 3.88
C ARG A 210 7.05 9.36 3.52
N LEU A 211 8.35 9.66 3.54
CA LEU A 211 9.41 8.66 3.31
C LEU A 211 9.46 7.60 4.42
N LEU A 212 9.28 7.99 5.68
CA LEU A 212 9.18 7.05 6.81
C LEU A 212 7.97 6.12 6.65
N GLY A 213 6.82 6.70 6.31
CA GLY A 213 5.60 5.98 6.00
C GLY A 213 5.83 4.95 4.90
N LEU A 214 6.33 5.42 3.76
CA LEU A 214 6.57 4.62 2.56
C LEU A 214 7.62 3.52 2.76
N ALA A 215 8.78 3.83 3.33
CA ALA A 215 9.93 2.92 3.35
C ALA A 215 10.02 2.05 4.61
N ILE A 216 9.29 2.36 5.67
CA ILE A 216 9.37 1.62 6.95
C ILE A 216 7.99 1.13 7.39
N ILE A 217 7.04 2.06 7.58
CA ILE A 217 5.74 1.72 8.19
C ILE A 217 4.93 0.81 7.26
N VAL A 218 4.75 1.20 6.01
CA VAL A 218 3.97 0.47 5.00
C VAL A 218 4.52 -0.94 4.77
N PRO A 219 5.83 -1.14 4.51
CA PRO A 219 6.40 -2.48 4.37
C PRO A 219 6.13 -3.40 5.57
N ILE A 220 6.20 -2.88 6.80
CA ILE A 220 5.94 -3.71 7.98
C ILE A 220 4.46 -4.10 8.03
N ILE A 221 3.55 -3.12 7.96
CA ILE A 221 2.12 -3.42 8.12
C ILE A 221 1.57 -4.27 6.96
N GLU A 222 2.02 -4.04 5.73
CA GLU A 222 1.52 -4.76 4.56
C GLU A 222 2.06 -6.18 4.49
N GLU A 223 3.34 -6.41 4.78
CA GLU A 223 3.91 -7.76 4.74
C GLU A 223 3.37 -8.63 5.89
N PHE A 224 3.17 -8.04 7.08
CA PHE A 224 2.49 -8.73 8.17
C PHE A 224 1.02 -9.00 7.82
N PHE A 225 0.29 -8.05 7.25
CA PHE A 225 -1.09 -8.28 6.85
C PHE A 225 -1.20 -9.35 5.75
N LEU A 226 -0.51 -9.17 4.62
CA LEU A 226 -0.64 -10.02 3.44
C LEU A 226 -0.04 -11.41 3.67
N ARG A 227 1.25 -11.48 4.01
CA ARG A 227 2.00 -12.74 4.12
C ARG A 227 1.90 -13.35 5.52
N GLY A 228 1.88 -12.50 6.54
CA GLY A 228 1.67 -12.93 7.91
C GLY A 228 0.24 -13.42 8.17
N PHE A 229 -0.79 -12.89 7.51
CA PHE A 229 -2.17 -13.26 7.78
C PHE A 229 -2.95 -13.69 6.54
N LEU A 230 -3.23 -12.80 5.59
CA LEU A 230 -4.25 -12.99 4.55
C LEU A 230 -4.01 -14.25 3.70
N ILE A 231 -2.80 -14.44 3.19
CA ILE A 231 -2.45 -15.61 2.36
C ILE A 231 -2.73 -16.91 3.14
N ARG A 232 -2.31 -16.97 4.41
CA ARG A 232 -2.48 -18.16 5.24
C ARG A 232 -3.95 -18.35 5.68
N PHE A 233 -4.67 -17.25 5.93
CA PHE A 233 -6.08 -17.23 6.30
C PHE A 233 -6.99 -17.75 5.19
N VAL A 234 -6.69 -17.38 3.95
CA VAL A 234 -7.45 -17.88 2.80
C VAL A 234 -7.17 -19.36 2.55
N MET A 235 -5.98 -19.86 2.91
CA MET A 235 -5.66 -21.29 2.84
C MET A 235 -6.39 -22.12 3.92
N ASP A 236 -6.46 -21.62 5.16
CA ASP A 236 -7.14 -22.27 6.28
C ASP A 236 -7.54 -21.25 7.37
N ILE A 237 -8.71 -21.41 7.99
CA ILE A 237 -9.16 -20.54 9.09
C ILE A 237 -8.27 -20.66 10.34
N ASP A 238 -7.64 -21.81 10.54
CA ASP A 238 -6.61 -22.05 11.54
C ASP A 238 -5.21 -21.67 11.01
N TRP A 239 -5.12 -20.59 10.21
CA TRP A 239 -3.91 -20.09 9.53
C TRP A 239 -2.66 -19.97 10.39
N PHE A 240 -2.82 -19.76 11.69
CA PHE A 240 -1.70 -19.69 12.63
C PHE A 240 -0.99 -21.04 12.80
N LYS A 241 -1.59 -22.15 12.34
CA LYS A 241 -0.98 -23.49 12.20
C LYS A 241 -0.25 -23.68 10.87
N ILE A 242 -0.45 -22.79 9.90
CA ILE A 242 0.22 -22.86 8.60
C ILE A 242 1.62 -22.25 8.73
N PRO A 243 2.69 -23.02 8.45
CA PRO A 243 4.06 -22.52 8.51
C PRO A 243 4.28 -21.36 7.53
N PHE A 244 5.11 -20.39 7.92
CA PHE A 244 5.46 -19.30 7.03
C PHE A 244 6.26 -19.81 5.81
N GLY A 245 5.91 -19.36 4.61
CA GLY A 245 6.50 -19.83 3.35
C GLY A 245 5.83 -21.09 2.76
N ARG A 246 4.87 -21.71 3.46
CA ARG A 246 3.99 -22.73 2.86
C ARG A 246 2.87 -22.03 2.09
N VAL A 247 2.71 -22.37 0.81
CA VAL A 247 1.73 -21.75 -0.08
C VAL A 247 1.12 -22.84 -0.96
N ASP A 248 -0.21 -22.92 -1.00
CA ASP A 248 -0.94 -23.76 -1.95
C ASP A 248 -1.38 -22.94 -3.18
N LYS A 249 -2.20 -23.52 -4.07
CA LYS A 249 -2.68 -22.80 -5.25
C LYS A 249 -3.47 -21.53 -4.90
N LEU A 250 -4.31 -21.59 -3.88
CA LEU A 250 -5.16 -20.48 -3.49
C LEU A 250 -4.35 -19.39 -2.79
N GLY A 251 -3.39 -19.78 -1.94
CA GLY A 251 -2.41 -18.86 -1.35
C GLY A 251 -1.56 -18.16 -2.40
N LEU A 252 -1.13 -18.88 -3.45
CA LEU A 252 -0.34 -18.30 -4.54
C LEU A 252 -1.14 -17.25 -5.32
N ILE A 253 -2.38 -17.58 -5.70
CA ILE A 253 -3.29 -16.63 -6.35
C ILE A 253 -3.52 -15.41 -5.45
N THR A 254 -3.84 -15.63 -4.17
CA THR A 254 -4.08 -14.55 -3.20
C THR A 254 -2.86 -13.65 -3.05
N SER A 255 -1.65 -14.22 -3.04
CA SER A 255 -0.40 -13.47 -2.86
C SER A 255 -0.07 -12.48 -3.97
N VAL A 256 -0.66 -12.67 -5.15
CA VAL A 256 -0.40 -11.85 -6.34
C VAL A 256 -1.63 -11.04 -6.71
N ALA A 257 -2.80 -11.67 -6.81
CA ALA A 257 -4.02 -11.03 -7.28
C ALA A 257 -4.56 -9.99 -6.30
N PHE A 258 -4.58 -10.28 -4.99
CA PHE A 258 -5.07 -9.32 -3.99
C PHE A 258 -4.31 -7.99 -4.03
N PRO A 259 -2.98 -7.98 -3.93
CA PRO A 259 -2.26 -6.70 -3.98
C PRO A 259 -2.30 -6.05 -5.38
N MET A 260 -2.38 -6.80 -6.48
CA MET A 260 -2.62 -6.18 -7.80
C MET A 260 -3.90 -5.33 -7.82
N LEU A 261 -4.97 -5.77 -7.16
CA LEU A 261 -6.21 -4.98 -7.06
C LEU A 261 -6.04 -3.69 -6.26
N MET A 262 -5.03 -3.62 -5.39
CA MET A 262 -4.65 -2.41 -4.65
C MET A 262 -3.76 -1.47 -5.47
N HIS A 263 -3.29 -1.92 -6.65
CA HIS A 263 -2.45 -1.17 -7.59
C HIS A 263 -3.04 -1.22 -9.02
N PRO A 264 -4.28 -0.76 -9.24
CA PRO A 264 -4.94 -0.87 -10.54
C PRO A 264 -4.24 -0.06 -11.66
N GLY A 265 -3.42 0.94 -11.31
CA GLY A 265 -2.66 1.75 -12.26
C GLY A 265 -1.33 1.13 -12.68
N GLU A 266 -0.86 0.13 -11.93
CA GLU A 266 0.46 -0.50 -12.09
C GLU A 266 0.34 -2.03 -12.12
N LEU A 267 -0.75 -2.57 -12.68
CA LEU A 267 -1.09 -3.99 -12.63
C LEU A 267 0.07 -4.90 -13.07
N PHE A 268 0.80 -4.55 -14.14
CA PHE A 268 1.89 -5.38 -14.63
C PHE A 268 3.13 -5.30 -13.73
N ALA A 269 3.44 -4.11 -13.21
CA ALA A 269 4.54 -3.93 -12.26
C ALA A 269 4.24 -4.64 -10.93
N ALA A 270 3.01 -4.51 -10.44
CA ALA A 270 2.48 -5.21 -9.28
C ALA A 270 2.57 -6.73 -9.47
N PHE A 271 2.08 -7.28 -10.59
CA PHE A 271 2.16 -8.71 -10.87
C PHE A 271 3.60 -9.24 -10.72
N VAL A 272 4.57 -8.57 -11.36
CA VAL A 272 5.99 -8.97 -11.32
C VAL A 272 6.54 -8.85 -9.90
N TRP A 273 6.33 -7.72 -9.23
CA TRP A 273 6.89 -7.45 -7.92
C TRP A 273 6.32 -8.38 -6.83
N PHE A 274 4.99 -8.52 -6.75
CA PHE A 274 4.36 -9.42 -5.78
C PHE A 274 4.73 -10.89 -6.03
N SER A 275 4.92 -11.30 -7.29
CA SER A 275 5.44 -12.63 -7.62
C SER A 275 6.88 -12.83 -7.11
N LEU A 276 7.76 -11.85 -7.26
CA LEU A 276 9.14 -11.90 -6.75
C LEU A 276 9.19 -12.01 -5.23
N VAL A 277 8.38 -11.21 -4.52
CA VAL A 277 8.36 -11.24 -3.04
C VAL A 277 7.67 -12.51 -2.53
N THR A 278 6.70 -13.07 -3.25
CA THR A 278 6.14 -14.40 -2.93
C THR A 278 7.17 -15.51 -3.14
N TRP A 279 7.96 -15.46 -4.21
CA TRP A 279 9.08 -16.39 -4.37
C TRP A 279 10.09 -16.25 -3.22
N LEU A 280 10.43 -15.03 -2.82
CA LEU A 280 11.33 -14.75 -1.70
C LEU A 280 10.79 -15.33 -0.38
N MET A 281 9.48 -15.17 -0.12
CA MET A 281 8.79 -15.73 1.03
C MET A 281 8.93 -17.25 1.08
N ILE A 282 8.69 -17.95 -0.03
CA ILE A 282 8.80 -19.41 -0.13
C ILE A 282 10.26 -19.86 0.07
N ARG A 283 11.21 -19.10 -0.49
CA ARG A 283 12.64 -19.43 -0.49
C ARG A 283 13.32 -19.23 0.85
N THR A 284 12.98 -18.15 1.56
CA THR A 284 13.62 -17.74 2.82
C THR A 284 12.84 -18.20 4.05
N LYS A 285 11.53 -18.42 3.89
CA LYS A 285 10.59 -18.72 4.99
C LYS A 285 10.70 -17.71 6.13
N ASN A 286 10.99 -16.45 5.79
CA ASN A 286 11.25 -15.38 6.74
C ASN A 286 10.50 -14.11 6.32
N ILE A 287 9.64 -13.61 7.22
CA ILE A 287 8.84 -12.41 6.96
C ILE A 287 9.70 -11.16 6.86
N TRP A 288 10.81 -11.09 7.62
CA TRP A 288 11.67 -9.92 7.64
C TRP A 288 12.47 -9.75 6.34
N ASP A 289 12.72 -10.82 5.60
CA ASP A 289 13.31 -10.72 4.25
C ASP A 289 12.32 -10.09 3.26
N CYS A 290 11.02 -10.39 3.39
CA CYS A 290 9.96 -9.76 2.59
C CYS A 290 9.80 -8.28 2.96
N VAL A 291 9.76 -7.97 4.26
CA VAL A 291 9.75 -6.58 4.77
C VAL A 291 10.96 -5.81 4.28
N ALA A 292 12.16 -6.41 4.28
CA ALA A 292 13.37 -5.75 3.80
C ALA A 292 13.34 -5.52 2.29
N ALA A 293 12.91 -6.50 1.49
CA ALA A 293 12.75 -6.33 0.05
C ALA A 293 11.79 -5.17 -0.28
N HIS A 294 10.67 -5.10 0.45
CA HIS A 294 9.68 -4.05 0.31
C HIS A 294 10.21 -2.69 0.77
N ALA A 295 10.81 -2.61 1.96
CA ALA A 295 11.44 -1.39 2.46
C ALA A 295 12.52 -0.83 1.52
N VAL A 296 13.37 -1.71 0.97
CA VAL A 296 14.40 -1.31 0.00
C VAL A 296 13.78 -0.84 -1.31
N THR A 297 12.78 -1.55 -1.83
CA THR A 297 12.06 -1.13 -3.05
C THR A 297 11.51 0.28 -2.86
N ASN A 298 10.78 0.49 -1.76
CA ASN A 298 10.09 1.74 -1.46
C ASN A 298 11.05 2.88 -1.12
N GLY A 299 12.14 2.61 -0.40
CA GLY A 299 13.18 3.60 -0.11
C GLY A 299 13.88 4.08 -1.38
N LEU A 300 14.23 3.15 -2.28
CA LEU A 300 14.83 3.49 -3.57
C LEU A 300 13.83 4.17 -4.52
N LEU A 301 12.56 3.79 -4.48
CA LEU A 301 11.50 4.48 -5.21
C LEU A 301 11.33 5.92 -4.72
N GLY A 302 11.33 6.14 -3.40
CA GLY A 302 11.32 7.48 -2.82
C GLY A 302 12.53 8.32 -3.24
N ALA A 303 13.73 7.71 -3.27
CA ALA A 303 14.94 8.37 -3.76
C ALA A 303 14.84 8.71 -5.27
N TRP A 304 14.33 7.80 -6.08
CA TRP A 304 14.08 8.03 -7.50
C TRP A 304 13.13 9.21 -7.72
N VAL A 305 12.01 9.24 -7.00
CA VAL A 305 11.00 10.30 -7.13
C VAL A 305 11.57 11.68 -6.80
N ILE A 306 12.38 11.78 -5.75
CA ILE A 306 13.05 13.04 -5.39
C ILE A 306 14.05 13.45 -6.47
N TRP A 307 14.76 12.50 -7.07
CA TRP A 307 15.78 12.77 -8.08
C TRP A 307 15.18 13.09 -9.47
N SER A 308 14.17 12.35 -9.91
CA SER A 308 13.59 12.47 -11.26
C SER A 308 12.41 13.44 -11.32
N GLY A 309 11.77 13.73 -10.20
CA GLY A 309 10.51 14.48 -10.14
C GLY A 309 9.28 13.66 -10.54
N ASP A 310 9.40 12.34 -10.71
CA ASP A 310 8.28 11.44 -11.04
C ASP A 310 7.33 11.22 -9.83
N TRP A 311 6.82 12.29 -9.21
CA TRP A 311 6.00 12.23 -7.99
C TRP A 311 4.74 11.36 -8.09
N TRP A 312 4.28 11.05 -9.31
CA TRP A 312 3.15 10.15 -9.54
C TRP A 312 3.44 8.69 -9.15
N LEU A 313 4.72 8.31 -8.99
CA LEU A 313 5.13 6.98 -8.50
C LEU A 313 5.02 6.83 -6.98
N MET A 314 4.70 7.90 -6.24
CA MET A 314 4.68 7.93 -4.77
C MET A 314 3.31 8.28 -4.21
#